data_AF-A0A662M946-F1
#
_entry.id   AF-A0A662M946-F1
#
_cell.length_a   1.000
_cell.length_b   1.000
_cell.length_c   1.000
_cell.angle_alpha   90.00
_cell.angle_beta   90.00
_cell.angle_gamma   90.00
#
_symmetry.space_group_name_H-M   'P 1'
#
loop_
_entity.id
_entity.type
_entity.pdbx_description
1 polymer ?
#
loop_
_entity_poly.entity_id
_entity_poly.type
_entity_poly.pdbx_seq_one_letter_code
_entity_poly.pdbx_strand_id
1 'polypeptide(L)' 'MYLEIIEDLTEEELLTKQPQVIRIEVNDKDEALEKLKMLEPLFANRKYRKQLHYCYHDENKPCRIEEL' A
#
# COMPACT_ATOMS: atom_id res chain seq x y z
N MET A 1 -8.27 -2.23 -8.93
CA MET A 1 -8.03 -2.03 -7.48
C MET A 1 -6.53 -1.86 -7.29
N TYR A 2 -6.07 -1.32 -6.17
CA TYR A 2 -4.64 -1.15 -5.93
C TYR A 2 -4.19 -1.77 -4.61
N LEU A 3 -3.09 -2.51 -4.65
CA LEU A 3 -2.29 -2.83 -3.48
C LEU A 3 -1.36 -1.64 -3.21
N GLU A 4 -1.47 -1.06 -2.03
CA GLU A 4 -0.63 0.04 -1.56
C GLU A 4 0.24 -0.44 -0.39
N ILE A 5 1.55 -0.24 -0.52
CA ILE A 5 2.55 -0.52 0.50
C ILE A 5 3.24 0.80 0.81
N ILE A 6 3.02 1.32 2.00
CA ILE A 6 3.43 2.67 2.40
C ILE A 6 4.39 2.56 3.57
N GLU A 7 5.55 3.19 3.46
CA GLU A 7 6.54 3.23 4.52
C GLU A 7 6.00 4.04 5.71
N ASP A 8 6.04 3.46 6.90
CA ASP A 8 5.73 4.18 8.13
C ASP A 8 7.03 4.75 8.69
N LEU A 9 7.17 6.07 8.55
CA LEU A 9 8.29 6.84 9.09
C LEU A 9 7.94 7.36 10.48
N THR A 10 8.94 7.44 11.35
CA THR A 10 8.84 8.15 12.63
C THR A 10 8.77 9.67 12.41
N GLU A 11 8.35 10.43 13.44
CA GLU A 11 8.29 11.89 13.38
C GLU A 11 9.65 12.52 13.03
N GLU A 12 10.75 11.99 13.58
CA GLU A 12 12.11 12.45 13.27
C GLU A 12 12.51 12.16 11.82
N GLU A 13 12.13 11.00 11.28
CA GLU A 13 12.41 10.65 9.89
C GLU A 13 11.63 11.51 8.90
N LEU A 14 10.39 11.87 9.23
CA LEU A 14 9.57 12.77 8.41
C LEU A 14 10.17 14.17 8.25
N LEU A 15 11.07 14.60 9.15
CA LEU A 15 11.78 15.87 9.01
C LEU A 15 12.81 15.86 7.86
N THR A 16 13.28 14.69 7.46
CA THR A 16 14.41 14.55 6.53
C THR A 16 14.14 13.63 5.34
N LYS A 17 13.05 12.85 5.38
CA LYS A 17 12.69 11.85 4.38
C LYS A 17 11.20 11.91 4.06
N GLN A 18 10.85 11.48 2.85
CA GLN A 18 9.46 11.23 2.46
C GLN A 18 9.18 9.73 2.48
N PRO A 19 7.97 9.29 2.90
CA PRO A 19 7.58 7.89 2.85
C PRO A 19 7.68 7.32 1.44
N GLN A 20 8.32 6.16 1.30
CA GLN A 20 8.24 5.42 0.05
C GLN A 20 6.86 4.77 -0.08
N VAL A 21 6.24 4.94 -1.25
CA VAL A 21 4.94 4.38 -1.57
C VAL A 21 5.06 3.52 -2.82
N ILE A 22 4.63 2.28 -2.72
CA ILE A 22 4.48 1.37 -3.85
C ILE A 22 3.00 1.13 -4.04
N ARG A 23 2.53 1.41 -5.25
CA ARG A 23 1.13 1.24 -5.66
C ARG A 23 1.08 0.35 -6.88
N ILE A 24 0.42 -0.80 -6.74
CA ILE A 24 0.38 -1.82 -7.78
C ILE A 24 -1.07 -2.10 -8.11
N GLU A 25 -1.41 -2.03 -9.38
CA GLU A 25 -2.74 -2.43 -9.83
C GLU A 25 -2.93 -3.94 -9.69
N VAL A 26 -4.09 -4.31 -9.14
CA VAL A 26 -4.52 -5.68 -8.86
C VAL A 26 -5.99 -5.82 -9.23
N ASN A 27 -6.36 -7.01 -9.70
CA ASN A 27 -7.73 -7.33 -10.08
C ASN A 27 -8.56 -7.71 -8.87
N ASP A 28 -7.99 -8.52 -7.96
CA ASP A 28 -8.67 -9.04 -6.77
C ASP A 28 -7.72 -9.13 -5.55
N LYS A 29 -8.32 -9.52 -4.41
CA LYS A 29 -7.63 -9.59 -3.13
C LYS A 29 -6.60 -10.73 -3.09
N ASP A 30 -6.86 -11.82 -3.81
CA ASP A 30 -5.96 -12.96 -3.84
C ASP A 30 -4.68 -12.62 -4.60
N GLU A 31 -4.80 -11.97 -5.76
CA GLU A 31 -3.66 -11.42 -6.52
C GLU A 31 -2.86 -10.43 -5.67
N ALA A 32 -3.53 -9.58 -4.90
CA ALA A 32 -2.85 -8.66 -4.00
C ALA A 32 -2.04 -9.38 -2.92
N LEU A 33 -2.59 -10.42 -2.31
CA LEU A 33 -1.89 -11.22 -1.30
C LEU A 33 -0.71 -11.99 -1.90
N GLU A 34 -0.84 -12.50 -3.12
CA GLU A 34 0.26 -13.16 -3.83
C GLU A 34 1.40 -12.16 -4.14
N LYS A 35 1.08 -10.98 -4.69
CA LYS A 35 2.07 -9.92 -4.92
C LYS A 35 2.72 -9.46 -3.63
N LEU A 36 1.95 -9.33 -2.56
CA LEU A 36 2.45 -8.94 -1.25
C LEU A 36 3.49 -9.94 -0.73
N LYS A 37 3.22 -11.25 -0.81
CA LYS A 37 4.19 -12.29 -0.41
C LYS A 37 5.49 -12.22 -1.21
N MET A 38 5.41 -11.92 -2.51
CA MET A 38 6.61 -11.78 -3.36
C MET A 38 7.44 -10.55 -2.99
N LEU A 39 6.80 -9.47 -2.54
CA LEU A 39 7.45 -8.20 -2.23
C LEU A 39 7.90 -8.07 -0.78
N GLU A 40 7.30 -8.82 0.14
CA GLU A 40 7.60 -8.79 1.58
C GLU A 40 9.11 -8.88 1.92
N PRO A 41 9.92 -9.71 1.23
CA PRO A 41 11.36 -9.75 1.48
C PRO A 41 12.10 -8.43 1.18
N LEU A 42 11.58 -7.60 0.26
CA LEU A 42 12.17 -6.30 -0.10
C LEU A 42 12.02 -5.26 1.01
N PHE A 43 11.09 -5.49 1.92
CA PHE A 43 10.69 -4.55 2.97
C PHE A 43 11.09 -4.98 4.38
N ALA A 44 11.75 -6.13 4.54
CA ALA A 44 11.98 -6.79 5.83
C ALA A 44 12.68 -5.92 6.90
N ASN A 45 13.44 -4.89 6.49
CA ASN A 45 14.21 -4.03 7.39
C ASN A 45 13.53 -2.69 7.71
N ARG A 46 12.26 -2.52 7.33
CA ARG A 46 11.54 -1.25 7.42
C ARG A 46 10.09 -1.50 7.81
N LYS A 47 9.46 -0.50 8.42
CA LYS A 47 8.04 -0.57 8.76
C LYS A 47 7.23 -0.11 7.56
N TYR A 48 6.29 -0.93 7.15
CA TYR A 48 5.35 -0.61 6.09
C TYR A 48 3.95 -1.03 6.51
N ARG A 49 2.98 -0.15 6.22
CA ARG A 49 1.56 -0.51 6.22
C ARG A 49 1.13 -0.97 4.84
N LYS A 50 0.22 -1.93 4.81
CA LYS A 50 -0.25 -2.64 3.63
C LYS A 50 -1.77 -2.44 3.56
N GLN A 51 -2.27 -1.95 2.43
CA GLN A 51 -3.70 -1.68 2.27
C GLN A 51 -4.17 -1.93 0.84
N LEU A 52 -5.44 -2.30 0.69
CA LEU A 52 -6.16 -2.32 -0.56
C LEU A 52 -6.93 -1.03 -0.75
N HIS A 53 -6.72 -0.39 -1.88
CA HIS A 53 -7.42 0.80 -2.31
C HIS A 53 -8.38 0.46 -3.45
N TYR A 54 -9.67 0.57 -3.17
CA TYR A 54 -10.76 0.44 -4.12
C TYR A 54 -11.14 1.84 -4.61
N CYS A 55 -10.82 2.15 -5.87
CA CYS A 55 -11.21 3.41 -6.50
C CYS A 55 -12.63 3.31 -7.04
N TYR A 56 -13.49 4.27 -6.69
CA TYR A 56 -14.87 4.39 -7.19
C TYR A 56 -15.11 5.76 -7.85
N HIS A 57 -14.05 6.40 -8.35
CA HIS A 57 -14.14 7.73 -8.98
C HIS A 57 -15.03 7.74 -10.22
N ASP A 58 -15.07 6.65 -10.98
CA ASP A 58 -15.96 6.51 -12.15
C ASP A 58 -17.44 6.58 -11.76
N GLU A 59 -17.77 6.24 -10.51
CA GLU A 59 -19.11 6.32 -9.95
C GLU A 59 -19.35 7.60 -9.13
N ASN A 60 -18.41 8.56 -9.13
CA ASN A 60 -18.40 9.74 -8.24
C ASN A 60 -18.55 9.39 -6.75
N LYS A 61 -18.08 8.20 -6.34
CA LYS A 61 -18.11 7.74 -4.94
C LYS A 61 -16.72 7.86 -4.30
N PRO A 62 -16.65 8.03 -2.96
CA PRO A 62 -15.38 8.04 -2.27
C PRO A 62 -14.68 6.69 -2.42
N CYS A 63 -13.35 6.73 -2.51
CA CYS A 63 -12.55 5.52 -2.44
C CYS A 63 -12.73 4.80 -1.10
N ARG A 64 -12.59 3.48 -1.13
CA ARG A 64 -12.54 2.65 0.08
C ARG A 64 -11.12 2.14 0.26
N ILE A 65 -10.64 2.17 1.51
CA ILE A 65 -9.35 1.60 1.90
C ILE A 65 -9.63 0.46 2.88
N GLU A 66 -8.95 -0.66 2.71
CA GLU A 66 -9.01 -1.83 3.59
C GLU A 66 -7.59 -2.27 3.96
N GLU A 67 -7.25 -2.30 5.24
CA GLU A 67 -5.95 -2.78 5.71
C GLU A 67 -5.82 -4.30 5.53
N LEU A 68 -4.61 -4.76 5.18
CA LEU A 68 -4.28 -6.17 4.95
C LEU A 68 -3.43 -6.77 6.07
#